data_AF-A0A9D1EA51-F1
#
_entry.id   AF-A0A9D1EA51-F1
#
_cell.length_a   1.000
_cell.length_b   1.000
_cell.length_c   1.000
_cell.angle_alpha   90.00
_cell.angle_beta   90.00
_cell.angle_gamma   90.00
#
_symmetry.space_group_name_H-M   'P 1'
#
loop_
_entity.id
_entity.type
_entity.pdbx_description
1 polymer ?
#
loop_
_entity_poly.entity_id
_entity_poly.type
_entity_poly.pdbx_seq_one_letter_code
_entity_poly.pdbx_strand_id
1 'polypeptide(L)'
;MKRKWVPVLAGVLACSFLLAGCQGTDKDNGEDEANEPKPEAVMEVADAKLSEGGLDGYTEMPEYDKDNDAVTNLLPGAGVEYTVPAGVDGTYDIYLEIGKASVLSSETMFDVIVNDADHYVLPTDVESMDGKEENRFDMGNFLVAENVDLKAGDRIKVTGKEGFSYSQGDGKFFCFEPAVGDLSLYEAGAAVPVGYDGGKVPEQQQTDATDPLSGKTICWLGSSVTFGDGYSMAEVIAENHANTRCLKYAISGTTLANSDNTSYVARMKSDISPDLDMDLMVVQLSTNDATKEGGPELGAVSESRHIEDFDDTTVIGAMETIIAYTQETWGCPVVFYTGTRFDNEKYGQMVDALQQLQEKWGIGIVDLWNNQAMTDIIGTEQYDAYMKDKIHPNATGYREWWTPEFEKVLPEYLTD
;
A
#
# COMPACT_ATOMS: atom_id res chain seq x y z
N MET A 1 -42.96 37.34 54.34
CA MET A 1 -42.52 37.04 55.72
C MET A 1 -41.42 36.00 55.67
N LYS A 2 -40.40 36.18 56.50
CA LYS A 2 -39.11 35.49 56.51
C LYS A 2 -39.24 34.00 56.83
N ARG A 3 -38.31 33.19 56.30
CA ARG A 3 -37.63 32.16 57.10
C ARG A 3 -36.20 31.95 56.58
N LYS A 4 -35.26 32.56 57.30
CA LYS A 4 -33.84 32.17 57.35
C LYS A 4 -33.74 30.95 58.25
N TRP A 5 -32.89 29.98 57.90
CA TRP A 5 -32.40 28.96 58.81
C TRP A 5 -30.88 28.98 58.85
N VAL A 6 -30.39 28.69 60.05
CA VAL A 6 -29.08 28.98 60.64
C VAL A 6 -28.16 27.77 60.46
N PRO A 7 -26.83 27.93 60.24
CA PRO A 7 -25.90 26.82 60.27
C PRO A 7 -25.47 26.53 61.72
N VAL A 8 -25.46 25.26 62.13
CA VAL A 8 -24.81 24.83 63.37
C VAL A 8 -23.79 23.74 63.04
N LEU A 9 -22.57 24.09 63.42
CA LEU A 9 -21.33 23.33 63.44
C LEU A 9 -21.35 22.28 64.58
N ALA A 10 -20.90 21.06 64.30
CA ALA A 10 -20.26 20.10 65.23
C ALA A 10 -20.07 18.79 64.43
N GLY A 11 -18.91 18.15 64.29
CA GLY A 11 -17.65 18.24 65.00
C GLY A 11 -17.18 16.80 65.23
N VAL A 12 -15.99 16.42 64.76
CA VAL A 12 -15.17 15.33 65.34
C VAL A 12 -13.72 15.70 65.05
N LEU A 13 -13.03 16.33 66.01
CA LEU A 13 -12.17 15.74 67.04
C LEU A 13 -10.89 15.13 66.48
N ALA A 14 -9.82 15.89 66.74
CA ALA A 14 -8.44 15.61 66.45
C ALA A 14 -7.82 14.60 67.44
N CYS A 15 -6.81 13.87 66.95
CA CYS A 15 -5.60 13.48 67.67
C CYS A 15 -4.50 13.36 66.59
N SER A 16 -3.64 14.38 66.40
CA SER A 16 -2.32 14.58 67.03
C SER A 16 -1.28 13.53 66.63
N PHE A 17 -0.03 13.83 66.28
CA PHE A 17 0.75 15.03 65.96
C PHE A 17 2.09 14.42 65.51
N LEU A 18 2.71 14.91 64.43
CA LEU A 18 4.13 15.30 64.39
C LEU A 18 4.51 15.73 62.96
N LEU A 19 4.59 17.05 62.84
CA LEU A 19 5.20 17.82 61.76
C LEU A 19 6.70 17.96 62.02
N ALA A 20 7.51 17.65 60.99
CA ALA A 20 8.74 18.34 60.63
C ALA A 20 9.15 17.82 59.23
N GLY A 21 9.27 18.59 58.16
CA GLY A 21 9.12 20.02 57.96
C GLY A 21 8.85 20.30 56.48
N CYS A 22 8.23 21.44 56.23
CA CYS A 22 7.84 21.93 54.92
C CYS A 22 9.05 22.22 54.01
N GLN A 23 8.93 21.90 52.73
CA GLN A 23 8.85 22.89 51.66
C GLN A 23 8.34 22.20 50.39
N GLY A 24 7.23 22.72 49.86
CA GLY A 24 6.52 22.14 48.73
C GLY A 24 7.23 22.36 47.41
N THR A 25 6.92 21.50 46.46
CA THR A 25 6.74 21.84 45.05
C THR A 25 5.69 20.87 44.50
N ASP A 26 4.99 21.38 43.51
CA ASP A 26 3.72 20.93 43.00
C ASP A 26 3.72 19.47 42.54
N LYS A 27 2.52 18.88 42.59
CA LYS A 27 2.22 17.67 41.83
C LYS A 27 2.34 18.03 40.36
N ASP A 28 3.50 17.73 39.79
CA ASP A 28 3.63 17.56 38.36
C ASP A 28 2.82 16.30 38.00
N ASN A 29 1.67 16.50 37.39
CA ASN A 29 1.03 15.45 36.63
C ASN A 29 1.90 15.31 35.38
N GLY A 30 2.96 14.51 35.46
CA GLY A 30 3.64 14.02 34.29
C GLY A 30 2.63 13.24 33.47
N GLU A 31 2.10 13.86 32.43
CA GLU A 31 1.73 13.14 31.22
C GLU A 31 3.01 12.42 30.81
N ASP A 32 3.01 11.08 30.85
CA ASP A 32 4.07 10.30 30.25
C ASP A 32 4.06 10.64 28.75
N GLU A 33 4.90 11.60 28.34
CA GLU A 33 5.38 11.71 26.96
C GLU A 33 5.98 10.34 26.64
N ALA A 34 5.18 9.46 26.03
CA ALA A 34 5.69 8.24 25.43
C ALA A 34 6.82 8.66 24.50
N ASN A 35 8.02 8.17 24.80
CA ASN A 35 9.27 8.59 24.18
C ASN A 35 9.19 8.25 22.68
N GLU A 36 8.77 9.19 21.84
CA GLU A 36 8.68 9.01 20.39
C GLU A 36 10.05 8.54 19.88
N PRO A 37 10.09 7.52 19.00
CA PRO A 37 11.36 7.05 18.47
C PRO A 37 12.07 8.20 17.76
N LYS A 38 13.36 8.35 18.02
CA LYS A 38 14.19 9.35 17.33
C LYS A 38 14.89 8.67 16.15
N PRO A 39 14.98 9.36 15.00
CA PRO A 39 15.76 8.84 13.89
C PRO A 39 17.22 8.75 14.30
N GLU A 40 17.89 7.69 13.86
CA GLU A 40 19.35 7.55 13.97
C GLU A 40 20.04 8.58 13.06
N ALA A 41 19.43 8.87 11.91
CA ALA A 41 19.87 9.93 11.01
C ALA A 41 18.70 10.53 10.23
N VAL A 42 18.84 11.82 9.92
CA VAL A 42 18.01 12.55 8.95
C VAL A 42 18.96 13.07 7.87
N MET A 43 18.59 12.83 6.61
CA MET A 43 19.32 13.29 5.43
C MET A 43 18.43 14.31 4.70
N GLU A 44 18.83 15.57 4.82
CA GLU A 44 18.11 16.71 4.30
C GLU A 44 18.09 16.68 2.76
N VAL A 45 16.92 16.88 2.15
CA VAL A 45 16.76 16.87 0.69
C VAL A 45 17.57 17.98 0.02
N ALA A 46 17.79 19.09 0.72
CA ALA A 46 18.62 20.20 0.27
C ALA A 46 20.08 19.80 -0.06
N ASP A 47 20.58 18.74 0.59
CA ASP A 47 21.94 18.21 0.39
C ASP A 47 21.96 16.99 -0.57
N ALA A 48 20.80 16.51 -1.00
CA ALA A 48 20.69 15.37 -1.90
C ALA A 48 21.24 15.67 -3.29
N LYS A 49 21.78 14.64 -3.95
CA LYS A 49 22.20 14.75 -5.36
C LYS A 49 21.07 14.36 -6.28
N LEU A 50 20.82 15.21 -7.26
CA LEU A 50 19.80 14.96 -8.28
C LEU A 50 20.42 14.28 -9.51
N SER A 51 19.74 13.29 -10.07
CA SER A 51 20.11 12.65 -11.33
C SER A 51 18.98 12.66 -12.34
N GLU A 52 19.30 12.86 -13.61
CA GLU A 52 18.34 12.88 -14.72
C GLU A 52 17.61 11.54 -14.84
N GLY A 53 16.31 11.61 -15.15
CA GLY A 53 15.51 10.47 -15.58
C GLY A 53 14.87 10.71 -16.92
N GLY A 54 14.09 9.75 -17.40
CA GLY A 54 13.40 9.90 -18.67
C GLY A 54 12.43 8.78 -19.02
N LEU A 55 11.50 9.11 -19.90
CA LEU A 55 10.49 8.22 -20.46
C LEU A 55 10.24 8.58 -21.93
N ASP A 56 10.09 7.58 -22.80
CA ASP A 56 9.78 7.76 -24.22
C ASP A 56 10.70 8.73 -24.99
N GLY A 57 11.99 8.75 -24.62
CA GLY A 57 12.99 9.63 -25.24
C GLY A 57 12.95 11.09 -24.78
N TYR A 58 12.11 11.42 -23.80
CA TYR A 58 12.15 12.66 -23.04
C TYR A 58 12.98 12.44 -21.77
N THR A 59 13.80 13.43 -21.39
CA THR A 59 14.56 13.41 -20.14
C THR A 59 14.36 14.70 -19.38
N GLU A 60 14.38 14.60 -18.05
CA GLU A 60 14.23 15.75 -17.16
C GLU A 60 15.07 15.57 -15.88
N MET A 61 15.63 16.68 -15.41
CA MET A 61 16.24 16.75 -14.09
C MET A 61 15.15 17.09 -13.06
N PRO A 62 15.09 16.39 -11.91
CA PRO A 62 14.26 16.82 -10.81
C PRO A 62 14.56 18.26 -10.39
N GLU A 63 13.55 18.97 -9.90
CA GLU A 63 13.67 20.35 -9.43
C GLU A 63 13.55 20.42 -7.91
N TYR A 64 14.56 20.99 -7.25
CA TYR A 64 14.52 21.31 -5.83
C TYR A 64 13.88 22.68 -5.60
N ASP A 65 12.72 22.68 -4.94
CA ASP A 65 11.99 23.84 -4.49
C ASP A 65 12.46 24.22 -3.07
N LYS A 66 13.17 25.34 -2.97
CA LYS A 66 13.74 25.84 -1.72
C LYS A 66 12.72 26.43 -0.76
N ASP A 67 11.59 26.91 -1.27
CA ASP A 67 10.58 27.55 -0.44
C ASP A 67 9.74 26.49 0.30
N ASN A 68 9.65 25.29 -0.29
CA ASN A 68 8.92 24.14 0.25
C ASN A 68 9.82 23.02 0.76
N ASP A 69 11.14 23.14 0.59
CA ASP A 69 12.16 22.14 0.93
C ASP A 69 11.84 20.74 0.40
N ALA A 70 11.55 20.67 -0.91
CA ALA A 70 11.12 19.43 -1.56
C ALA A 70 11.59 19.34 -3.00
N VAL A 71 11.70 18.12 -3.51
CA VAL A 71 12.06 17.82 -4.90
C VAL A 71 10.84 17.33 -5.68
N THR A 72 10.69 17.81 -6.90
CA THR A 72 9.61 17.47 -7.83
C THR A 72 10.14 16.95 -9.17
N ASN A 73 9.24 16.54 -10.07
CA ASN A 73 9.54 16.02 -11.41
C ASN A 73 10.36 14.72 -11.39
N LEU A 74 9.93 13.77 -10.57
CA LEU A 74 10.54 12.45 -10.44
C LEU A 74 10.05 11.50 -11.53
N LEU A 75 10.51 11.73 -12.75
CA LEU A 75 10.30 10.80 -13.86
C LEU A 75 10.91 9.42 -13.58
N PRO A 76 10.51 8.38 -14.33
CA PRO A 76 11.18 7.10 -14.30
C PRO A 76 12.70 7.25 -14.47
N GLY A 77 13.46 6.69 -13.53
CA GLY A 77 14.92 6.77 -13.46
C GLY A 77 15.50 8.06 -12.88
N ALA A 78 14.69 9.11 -12.69
CA ALA A 78 15.12 10.38 -12.09
C ALA A 78 15.38 10.16 -10.61
N GLY A 79 16.48 10.70 -10.08
CA GLY A 79 16.95 10.32 -8.75
C GLY A 79 17.08 11.47 -7.79
N VAL A 80 16.67 11.24 -6.54
CA VAL A 80 17.10 11.98 -5.35
C VAL A 80 17.99 11.06 -4.53
N GLU A 81 19.30 11.32 -4.52
CA GLU A 81 20.31 10.47 -3.88
C GLU A 81 20.77 11.09 -2.55
N TYR A 82 20.47 10.39 -1.47
CA TYR A 82 20.91 10.68 -0.11
C TYR A 82 22.15 9.84 0.20
N THR A 83 23.05 10.37 1.03
CA THR A 83 24.28 9.66 1.46
C THR A 83 24.21 9.38 2.94
N VAL A 84 24.29 8.10 3.32
CA VAL A 84 24.24 7.66 4.72
C VAL A 84 25.41 8.31 5.49
N PRO A 85 25.15 9.03 6.60
CA PRO A 85 26.18 9.78 7.30
C PRO A 85 27.15 8.88 8.09
N ALA A 86 28.26 9.47 8.52
CA ALA A 86 29.25 8.75 9.33
C ALA A 86 28.67 8.31 10.68
N GLY A 87 28.95 7.07 11.08
CA GLY A 87 28.50 6.50 12.36
C GLY A 87 27.18 5.75 12.29
N VAL A 88 26.53 5.71 11.13
CA VAL A 88 25.31 4.92 10.88
C VAL A 88 25.70 3.61 10.21
N ASP A 89 25.84 2.56 11.02
CA ASP A 89 26.11 1.19 10.57
C ASP A 89 25.15 0.24 11.29
N GLY A 90 24.28 -0.45 10.55
CA GLY A 90 23.22 -1.28 11.14
C GLY A 90 22.13 -1.65 10.15
N THR A 91 21.02 -2.14 10.68
CA THR A 91 19.82 -2.50 9.92
C THR A 91 18.74 -1.48 10.26
N TYR A 92 18.22 -0.79 9.25
CA TYR A 92 17.32 0.35 9.43
C TYR A 92 16.06 0.23 8.58
N ASP A 93 14.98 0.82 9.07
CA ASP A 93 13.82 1.16 8.26
C ASP A 93 14.02 2.57 7.67
N ILE A 94 13.73 2.69 6.38
CA ILE A 94 13.89 3.93 5.62
C ILE A 94 12.53 4.62 5.52
N TYR A 95 12.46 5.83 6.05
CA TYR A 95 11.30 6.70 5.94
C TYR A 95 11.59 7.87 5.02
N LEU A 96 10.59 8.26 4.23
CA LEU A 96 10.67 9.35 3.26
C LEU A 96 9.51 10.32 3.51
N GLU A 97 9.83 11.61 3.46
CA GLU A 97 8.81 12.64 3.37
C GLU A 97 8.22 12.69 1.96
N ILE A 98 6.91 12.53 1.84
CA ILE A 98 6.19 12.50 0.57
C ILE A 98 5.05 13.52 0.63
N GLY A 99 4.99 14.41 -0.36
CA GLY A 99 3.91 15.38 -0.53
C GLY A 99 2.60 14.71 -0.98
N LYS A 100 1.56 15.52 -1.23
CA LYS A 100 0.28 15.02 -1.73
C LYS A 100 0.32 14.86 -3.25
N ALA A 101 -0.37 13.86 -3.79
CA ALA A 101 -0.38 13.58 -5.22
C ALA A 101 -1.53 14.29 -5.95
N SER A 102 -1.29 14.73 -7.18
CA SER A 102 -2.32 15.41 -7.99
C SER A 102 -3.35 14.42 -8.53
N VAL A 103 -2.91 13.19 -8.81
CA VAL A 103 -3.73 12.06 -9.22
C VAL A 103 -3.16 10.81 -8.57
N LEU A 104 -4.00 10.06 -7.86
CA LEU A 104 -3.63 8.74 -7.35
C LEU A 104 -4.10 7.65 -8.31
N SER A 105 -3.21 6.70 -8.57
CA SER A 105 -3.51 5.53 -9.40
C SER A 105 -2.85 4.25 -8.91
N SER A 106 -2.06 4.34 -7.85
CA SER A 106 -1.31 3.27 -7.17
C SER A 106 -0.82 3.77 -5.80
N GLU A 107 -0.28 2.85 -5.02
CA GLU A 107 0.46 3.10 -3.78
C GLU A 107 1.97 2.84 -3.94
N THR A 108 2.41 2.31 -5.07
CA THR A 108 3.82 1.95 -5.35
C THR A 108 4.46 2.96 -6.29
N MET A 109 4.53 4.22 -5.87
CA MET A 109 4.97 5.32 -6.74
C MET A 109 6.49 5.47 -6.83
N PHE A 110 7.23 4.92 -5.84
CA PHE A 110 8.67 5.10 -5.73
C PHE A 110 9.43 3.78 -5.69
N ASP A 111 10.63 3.81 -6.26
CA ASP A 111 11.68 2.81 -6.07
C ASP A 111 12.74 3.41 -5.14
N VAL A 112 13.13 2.66 -4.12
CA VAL A 112 14.25 2.97 -3.24
C VAL A 112 15.40 2.04 -3.58
N ILE A 113 16.51 2.61 -4.04
CA ILE A 113 17.65 1.88 -4.56
C ILE A 113 18.87 2.16 -3.70
N VAL A 114 19.41 1.13 -3.07
CA VAL A 114 20.66 1.23 -2.29
C VAL A 114 21.84 0.81 -3.14
N ASN A 115 22.83 1.69 -3.25
CA ASN A 115 24.10 1.45 -3.95
C ASN A 115 23.96 0.96 -5.41
N ASP A 116 22.90 1.38 -6.11
CA ASP A 116 22.57 0.95 -7.48
C ASP A 116 22.37 -0.57 -7.64
N ALA A 117 22.01 -1.28 -6.56
CA ALA A 117 21.94 -2.74 -6.53
C ALA A 117 20.69 -3.27 -5.84
N ASP A 118 20.45 -2.87 -4.60
CA ASP A 118 19.34 -3.41 -3.80
C ASP A 118 18.11 -2.55 -3.98
N HIS A 119 17.02 -3.15 -4.44
CA HIS A 119 15.79 -2.48 -4.84
C HIS A 119 14.67 -2.77 -3.84
N TYR A 120 13.99 -1.72 -3.41
CA TYR A 120 12.89 -1.79 -2.47
C TYR A 120 11.70 -0.98 -3.00
N VAL A 121 10.52 -1.61 -3.00
CA VAL A 121 9.25 -0.98 -3.31
C VAL A 121 8.27 -1.38 -2.22
N LEU A 122 7.77 -0.40 -1.47
CA LEU A 122 6.71 -0.59 -0.50
C LEU A 122 5.50 0.28 -0.87
N PRO A 123 4.27 -0.27 -0.83
CA PRO A 123 3.06 0.52 -0.94
C PRO A 123 2.97 1.59 0.15
N THR A 124 2.72 2.84 -0.25
CA THR A 124 2.53 4.00 0.61
C THR A 124 1.15 4.61 0.43
N ASP A 125 0.46 4.88 1.53
CA ASP A 125 -0.89 5.48 1.56
C ASP A 125 -0.83 7.01 1.38
N VAL A 126 -0.44 7.44 0.17
CA VAL A 126 -0.32 8.85 -0.21
C VAL A 126 -1.71 9.43 -0.45
N GLU A 127 -1.95 10.65 0.04
CA GLU A 127 -3.21 11.36 -0.13
C GLU A 127 -3.23 12.22 -1.39
N SER A 128 -4.42 12.44 -1.94
CA SER A 128 -4.62 13.41 -3.02
C SER A 128 -4.53 14.86 -2.51
N MET A 129 -4.05 15.75 -3.37
CA MET A 129 -4.12 17.19 -3.15
C MET A 129 -5.57 17.67 -2.99
N ASP A 130 -5.75 18.81 -2.35
CA ASP A 130 -7.00 19.54 -2.41
C ASP A 130 -7.23 20.08 -3.85
N GLY A 131 -8.47 20.47 -4.15
CA GLY A 131 -8.81 20.98 -5.49
C GLY A 131 -8.15 22.31 -5.86
N LYS A 132 -7.30 22.89 -5.00
CA LYS A 132 -6.55 24.13 -5.25
C LYS A 132 -5.04 23.90 -5.34
N GLU A 133 -4.57 22.69 -5.07
CA GLU A 133 -3.16 22.29 -5.05
C GLU A 133 -2.30 23.08 -4.03
N GLU A 134 -2.93 23.75 -3.06
CA GLU A 134 -2.23 24.57 -2.04
C GLU A 134 -1.48 23.68 -1.03
N ASN A 135 -1.97 22.45 -0.83
CA ASN A 135 -1.44 21.46 0.11
C ASN A 135 -0.50 20.42 -0.53
N ARG A 136 -0.01 20.68 -1.76
CA ARG A 136 0.91 19.78 -2.47
C ARG A 136 2.14 19.43 -1.62
N PHE A 137 2.64 20.40 -0.88
CA PHE A 137 3.84 20.29 -0.05
C PHE A 137 3.51 20.07 1.44
N ASP A 138 2.28 19.68 1.76
CA ASP A 138 1.98 19.12 3.08
C ASP A 138 2.64 17.73 3.11
N MET A 139 3.86 17.68 3.61
CA MET A 139 4.69 16.46 3.62
C MET A 139 4.20 15.50 4.71
N GLY A 140 3.96 14.24 4.32
CA GLY A 140 3.72 13.13 5.23
C GLY A 140 4.96 12.25 5.32
N ASN A 141 5.12 11.54 6.43
CA ASN A 141 6.25 10.63 6.65
C ASN A 141 5.84 9.19 6.37
N PHE A 142 6.54 8.49 5.47
CA PHE A 142 6.14 7.15 5.03
C PHE A 142 7.30 6.17 5.07
N LEU A 143 7.02 4.94 5.53
CA LEU A 143 7.93 3.82 5.42
C LEU A 143 8.05 3.39 3.94
N VAL A 144 9.25 3.43 3.39
CA VAL A 144 9.51 3.13 1.96
C VAL A 144 10.46 1.96 1.74
N ALA A 145 11.20 1.55 2.76
CA ALA A 145 11.94 0.27 2.78
C ALA A 145 12.11 -0.23 4.21
N GLU A 146 12.02 -1.55 4.41
CA GLU A 146 12.12 -2.21 5.72
C GLU A 146 13.38 -3.07 5.82
N ASN A 147 13.97 -3.15 7.02
CA ASN A 147 15.09 -4.03 7.34
C ASN A 147 16.29 -3.91 6.38
N VAL A 148 16.69 -2.68 6.06
CA VAL A 148 17.77 -2.40 5.12
C VAL A 148 19.11 -2.34 5.84
N ASP A 149 20.04 -3.21 5.47
CA ASP A 149 21.42 -3.17 5.96
C ASP A 149 22.18 -2.00 5.32
N LEU A 150 22.54 -1.01 6.14
CA LEU A 150 23.25 0.20 5.71
C LEU A 150 24.54 0.40 6.50
N LYS A 151 25.52 1.01 5.84
CA LYS A 151 26.71 1.58 6.48
C LYS A 151 26.98 2.99 6.02
N ALA A 152 27.79 3.69 6.79
CA ALA A 152 28.26 5.03 6.45
C ALA A 152 28.82 5.11 5.02
N GLY A 153 28.31 6.06 4.24
CA GLY A 153 28.68 6.30 2.85
C GLY A 153 27.91 5.50 1.81
N ASP A 154 27.02 4.59 2.20
CA ASP A 154 26.05 3.99 1.28
C ASP A 154 25.15 5.08 0.69
N ARG A 155 24.70 4.87 -0.54
CA ARG A 155 23.85 5.81 -1.29
C ARG A 155 22.45 5.26 -1.40
N ILE A 156 21.46 6.05 -1.00
CA ILE A 156 20.04 5.70 -1.11
C ILE A 156 19.44 6.62 -2.16
N LYS A 157 19.02 6.07 -3.29
CA LYS A 157 18.38 6.80 -4.37
C LYS A 157 16.87 6.53 -4.36
N VAL A 158 16.07 7.59 -4.30
CA VAL A 158 14.63 7.54 -4.53
C VAL A 158 14.34 7.95 -5.98
N THR A 159 13.53 7.15 -6.69
CA THR A 159 13.11 7.44 -8.08
C THR A 159 11.64 7.19 -8.28
N GLY A 160 11.00 7.96 -9.17
CA GLY A 160 9.66 7.64 -9.66
C GLY A 160 9.66 6.36 -10.50
N LYS A 161 8.49 5.70 -10.59
CA LYS A 161 8.30 4.46 -11.34
C LYS A 161 7.48 4.68 -12.63
N GLU A 162 7.64 3.76 -13.59
CA GLU A 162 6.80 3.74 -14.78
C GLU A 162 5.32 3.51 -14.41
N GLY A 163 4.42 4.09 -15.19
CA GLY A 163 2.97 4.04 -14.96
C GLY A 163 2.40 5.30 -14.29
N PHE A 164 3.25 6.17 -13.75
CA PHE A 164 2.85 7.41 -13.06
C PHE A 164 3.18 8.67 -13.84
N SER A 165 3.50 8.51 -15.11
CA SER A 165 4.09 9.59 -15.87
C SER A 165 3.88 9.30 -17.36
N TYR A 166 3.46 10.30 -18.15
CA TYR A 166 3.14 10.12 -19.57
C TYR A 166 3.52 11.32 -20.44
N SER A 167 3.90 11.00 -21.68
CA SER A 167 4.17 12.00 -22.71
C SER A 167 2.87 12.51 -23.33
N GLN A 168 2.72 13.84 -23.41
CA GLN A 168 1.61 14.48 -24.14
C GLN A 168 1.94 14.72 -25.63
N GLY A 169 3.12 14.31 -26.10
CA GLY A 169 3.65 14.72 -27.40
C GLY A 169 4.29 16.12 -27.37
N ASP A 170 4.93 16.52 -28.48
CA ASP A 170 5.61 17.82 -28.64
C ASP A 170 6.66 18.15 -27.54
N GLY A 171 7.25 17.13 -26.92
CA GLY A 171 8.24 17.29 -25.84
C GLY A 171 7.63 17.74 -24.50
N LYS A 172 6.31 17.63 -24.32
CA LYS A 172 5.64 17.88 -23.04
C LYS A 172 5.39 16.58 -22.30
N PHE A 173 5.58 16.65 -20.99
CA PHE A 173 5.47 15.51 -20.11
C PHE A 173 4.60 15.85 -18.90
N PHE A 174 3.90 14.86 -18.36
CA PHE A 174 3.19 15.01 -17.09
C PHE A 174 3.65 13.93 -16.11
N CYS A 175 4.04 14.37 -14.92
CA CYS A 175 4.58 13.58 -13.81
C CYS A 175 3.54 13.63 -12.69
N PHE A 176 2.96 12.48 -12.33
CA PHE A 176 1.98 12.37 -11.24
C PHE A 176 2.66 12.15 -9.89
N GLU A 177 3.95 11.83 -9.89
CA GLU A 177 4.72 11.53 -8.70
C GLU A 177 4.70 12.72 -7.73
N PRO A 178 4.35 12.49 -6.45
CA PRO A 178 4.33 13.53 -5.44
C PRO A 178 5.75 14.07 -5.18
N ALA A 179 5.82 15.24 -4.56
CA ALA A 179 7.10 15.79 -4.13
C ALA A 179 7.75 14.88 -3.07
N VAL A 180 9.07 14.85 -3.00
CA VAL A 180 9.81 14.14 -1.94
C VAL A 180 10.68 15.11 -1.15
N GLY A 181 10.73 14.91 0.16
CA GLY A 181 11.47 15.73 1.11
C GLY A 181 12.60 14.95 1.75
N ASP A 182 12.76 15.11 3.05
CA ASP A 182 13.84 14.48 3.80
C ASP A 182 13.70 12.96 3.88
N LEU A 183 14.85 12.30 4.07
CA LEU A 183 14.92 10.87 4.33
C LEU A 183 15.40 10.64 5.75
N SER A 184 14.67 9.84 6.51
CA SER A 184 15.01 9.47 7.88
C SER A 184 15.28 7.97 8.03
N LEU A 185 16.28 7.63 8.84
CA LEU A 185 16.62 6.24 9.19
C LEU A 185 16.25 5.98 10.64
N TYR A 186 15.46 4.93 10.87
CA TYR A 186 15.11 4.47 12.21
C TYR A 186 15.60 3.04 12.40
N GLU A 187 15.92 2.66 13.63
CA GLU A 187 16.16 1.25 13.99
C GLU A 187 15.00 0.39 13.47
N ALA A 188 15.33 -0.74 12.82
CA ALA A 188 14.31 -1.60 12.20
C ALA A 188 13.24 -2.05 13.21
N GLY A 189 11.96 -1.90 12.83
CA GLY A 189 10.80 -2.20 13.66
C GLY A 189 10.43 -1.11 14.67
N ALA A 190 11.04 0.08 14.62
CA ALA A 190 10.65 1.20 15.46
C ALA A 190 9.21 1.66 15.19
N ALA A 191 8.50 2.05 16.25
CA ALA A 191 7.11 2.49 16.19
C ALA A 191 7.00 3.97 15.74
N VAL A 192 7.33 4.25 14.49
CA VAL A 192 7.38 5.61 13.92
C VAL A 192 5.99 6.07 13.48
N PRO A 193 5.58 7.32 13.73
CA PRO A 193 4.38 7.89 13.14
C PRO A 193 4.45 7.92 11.61
N VAL A 194 3.40 7.39 10.95
CA VAL A 194 3.26 7.34 9.49
C VAL A 194 2.06 8.16 9.04
N GLY A 195 2.20 8.87 7.91
CA GLY A 195 1.15 9.67 7.28
C GLY A 195 1.37 11.18 7.40
N TYR A 196 0.35 11.95 6.99
CA TYR A 196 0.33 13.41 7.04
C TYR A 196 -0.03 13.94 8.44
N ASP A 197 0.15 15.26 8.64
CA ASP A 197 -0.25 15.98 9.87
C ASP A 197 0.39 15.41 11.16
N GLY A 198 1.66 14.98 11.08
CA GLY A 198 2.38 14.34 12.19
C GLY A 198 2.15 12.83 12.29
N GLY A 199 1.33 12.26 11.40
CA GLY A 199 1.12 10.83 11.26
C GLY A 199 0.45 10.17 12.47
N LYS A 200 0.37 8.84 12.42
CA LYS A 200 -0.06 8.00 13.54
C LYS A 200 0.92 6.85 13.70
N VAL A 201 1.27 6.53 14.94
CA VAL A 201 2.01 5.30 15.23
C VAL A 201 1.09 4.12 14.88
N PRO A 202 1.51 3.20 13.99
CA PRO A 202 0.72 2.02 13.67
C PRO A 202 0.39 1.24 14.95
N GLU A 203 -0.89 1.01 15.22
CA GLU A 203 -1.32 0.25 16.39
C GLU A 203 -0.91 -1.21 16.25
N GLN A 204 0.05 -1.67 17.06
CA GLN A 204 0.27 -3.10 17.25
C GLN A 204 -0.78 -3.64 18.22
N GLN A 205 -1.83 -4.23 17.68
CA GLN A 205 -2.85 -4.91 18.46
C GLN A 205 -2.33 -6.27 18.93
N GLN A 206 -3.06 -6.97 19.77
CA GLN A 206 -2.75 -8.38 20.03
C GLN A 206 -3.36 -9.22 18.90
N THR A 207 -2.60 -10.17 18.34
CA THR A 207 -3.17 -11.11 17.37
C THR A 207 -4.26 -11.95 18.03
N ASP A 208 -5.37 -12.14 17.31
CA ASP A 208 -6.49 -12.98 17.75
C ASP A 208 -6.35 -14.36 17.13
N ALA A 209 -5.98 -15.35 17.95
CA ALA A 209 -5.82 -16.73 17.50
C ALA A 209 -7.13 -17.40 17.02
N THR A 210 -8.30 -16.76 17.23
CA THR A 210 -9.58 -17.23 16.71
C THR A 210 -9.95 -16.63 15.36
N ASP A 211 -9.20 -15.64 14.90
CA ASP A 211 -9.32 -14.98 13.61
C ASP A 211 -8.20 -15.45 12.67
N PRO A 212 -8.50 -16.26 11.63
CA PRO A 212 -7.49 -16.81 10.73
C PRO A 212 -6.72 -15.76 9.93
N LEU A 213 -7.25 -14.55 9.78
CA LEU A 213 -6.62 -13.46 9.05
C LEU A 213 -5.76 -12.58 9.97
N SER A 214 -5.95 -12.64 11.29
CA SER A 214 -5.22 -11.81 12.24
C SER A 214 -3.71 -12.07 12.21
N GLY A 215 -2.92 -11.01 12.13
CA GLY A 215 -1.45 -11.08 12.08
C GLY A 215 -0.87 -11.52 10.75
N LYS A 216 -1.69 -11.64 9.70
CA LYS A 216 -1.25 -12.12 8.38
C LYS A 216 -0.74 -11.00 7.49
N THR A 217 0.29 -11.27 6.69
CA THR A 217 0.75 -10.40 5.61
C THR A 217 0.15 -10.89 4.29
N ILE A 218 -0.70 -10.07 3.68
CA ILE A 218 -1.41 -10.38 2.43
C ILE A 218 -0.96 -9.41 1.35
N CYS A 219 -0.40 -9.95 0.26
CA CYS A 219 -0.06 -9.17 -0.93
C CYS A 219 -1.23 -9.14 -1.90
N TRP A 220 -1.56 -7.94 -2.40
CA TRP A 220 -2.64 -7.70 -3.35
C TRP A 220 -2.07 -7.20 -4.67
N LEU A 221 -2.16 -8.02 -5.72
CA LEU A 221 -1.68 -7.69 -7.06
C LEU A 221 -2.86 -7.37 -7.98
N GLY A 222 -2.90 -6.16 -8.55
CA GLY A 222 -4.00 -5.82 -9.45
C GLY A 222 -3.95 -4.48 -10.16
N SER A 223 -5.11 -3.93 -10.52
CA SER A 223 -5.27 -2.63 -11.18
C SER A 223 -6.23 -1.73 -10.42
N SER A 224 -7.11 -1.01 -11.11
CA SER A 224 -7.97 0.02 -10.52
C SER A 224 -9.01 -0.52 -9.54
N VAL A 225 -9.40 -1.80 -9.67
CA VAL A 225 -10.33 -2.45 -8.73
C VAL A 225 -9.61 -2.81 -7.42
N THR A 226 -8.36 -3.29 -7.47
CA THR A 226 -7.55 -3.47 -6.27
C THR A 226 -7.15 -2.14 -5.64
N PHE A 227 -6.78 -1.15 -6.46
CA PHE A 227 -6.41 0.17 -5.96
C PHE A 227 -7.61 0.85 -5.26
N GLY A 228 -8.81 0.72 -5.83
CA GLY A 228 -10.05 1.12 -5.17
C GLY A 228 -10.21 2.63 -4.97
N ASP A 229 -9.50 3.48 -5.73
CA ASP A 229 -9.46 4.93 -5.48
C ASP A 229 -8.88 5.24 -4.08
N GLY A 230 -7.90 4.44 -3.65
CA GLY A 230 -7.30 4.47 -2.32
C GLY A 230 -8.05 3.62 -1.28
N TYR A 231 -9.27 3.15 -1.57
CA TYR A 231 -10.06 2.39 -0.60
C TYR A 231 -10.79 1.18 -1.22
N SER A 232 -10.36 -0.02 -0.87
CA SER A 232 -10.77 -1.29 -1.46
C SER A 232 -11.09 -2.35 -0.39
N MET A 233 -11.31 -3.59 -0.83
CA MET A 233 -11.44 -4.75 0.05
C MET A 233 -10.19 -5.00 0.91
N ALA A 234 -9.00 -4.61 0.45
CA ALA A 234 -7.77 -4.81 1.18
C ALA A 234 -7.73 -3.95 2.46
N GLU A 235 -8.18 -2.70 2.37
CA GLU A 235 -8.30 -1.79 3.52
C GLU A 235 -9.32 -2.32 4.51
N VAL A 236 -10.48 -2.76 4.02
CA VAL A 236 -11.54 -3.32 4.88
C VAL A 236 -11.03 -4.57 5.63
N ILE A 237 -10.26 -5.43 4.96
CA ILE A 237 -9.64 -6.61 5.62
C ILE A 237 -8.65 -6.17 6.69
N ALA A 238 -7.76 -5.22 6.41
CA ALA A 238 -6.80 -4.72 7.39
C ALA A 238 -7.50 -4.04 8.59
N GLU A 239 -8.64 -3.39 8.37
CA GLU A 239 -9.46 -2.79 9.44
C GLU A 239 -10.20 -3.84 10.29
N ASN A 240 -10.70 -4.91 9.66
CA ASN A 240 -11.53 -5.91 10.33
C ASN A 240 -10.70 -6.94 11.12
N HIS A 241 -9.44 -7.15 10.73
CA HIS A 241 -8.60 -8.23 11.23
C HIS A 241 -7.33 -7.66 11.90
N ALA A 242 -7.20 -7.89 13.20
CA ALA A 242 -6.16 -7.29 14.01
C ALA A 242 -4.75 -7.67 13.52
N ASN A 243 -3.87 -6.69 13.34
CA ASN A 243 -2.50 -6.84 12.80
C ASN A 243 -2.41 -7.49 11.41
N THR A 244 -3.47 -7.51 10.63
CA THR A 244 -3.39 -7.95 9.24
C THR A 244 -2.78 -6.84 8.40
N ARG A 245 -1.69 -7.15 7.71
CA ARG A 245 -0.97 -6.24 6.84
C ARG A 245 -1.34 -6.51 5.39
N CYS A 246 -1.99 -5.55 4.74
CA CYS A 246 -2.31 -5.63 3.32
C CYS A 246 -1.33 -4.76 2.51
N LEU A 247 -0.61 -5.36 1.56
CA LEU A 247 0.32 -4.67 0.66
C LEU A 247 -0.25 -4.63 -0.75
N LYS A 248 -0.70 -3.46 -1.23
CA LYS A 248 -1.31 -3.32 -2.56
C LYS A 248 -0.29 -2.91 -3.63
N TYR A 249 0.08 -3.88 -4.46
CA TYR A 249 0.85 -3.69 -5.69
C TYR A 249 -0.10 -3.52 -6.88
N ALA A 250 -0.85 -2.41 -6.87
CA ALA A 250 -1.92 -2.15 -7.83
C ALA A 250 -1.72 -0.86 -8.61
N ILE A 251 -1.69 -0.93 -9.94
CA ILE A 251 -1.61 0.25 -10.82
C ILE A 251 -2.85 0.30 -11.71
N SER A 252 -3.60 1.38 -11.63
CA SER A 252 -4.84 1.57 -12.39
C SER A 252 -4.63 1.45 -13.90
N GLY A 253 -5.54 0.75 -14.57
CA GLY A 253 -5.49 0.58 -16.03
C GLY A 253 -4.50 -0.48 -16.55
N THR A 254 -3.72 -1.14 -15.69
CA THR A 254 -2.75 -2.17 -16.10
C THR A 254 -3.37 -3.56 -16.29
N THR A 255 -2.65 -4.48 -16.95
CA THR A 255 -3.12 -5.82 -17.35
C THR A 255 -2.37 -6.94 -16.63
N LEU A 256 -2.99 -8.13 -16.61
CA LEU A 256 -2.34 -9.38 -16.20
C LEU A 256 -1.22 -9.73 -17.17
N ALA A 257 -1.55 -9.78 -18.46
CA ALA A 257 -0.60 -10.11 -19.52
C ALA A 257 0.60 -9.18 -19.48
N ASN A 258 1.79 -9.78 -19.66
CA ASN A 258 3.09 -9.13 -19.61
C ASN A 258 3.36 -8.29 -20.87
N SER A 259 2.55 -7.24 -21.05
CA SER A 259 2.61 -6.35 -22.22
C SER A 259 3.64 -5.23 -22.09
N ASP A 260 3.97 -4.86 -20.86
CA ASP A 260 4.86 -3.76 -20.50
C ASP A 260 5.32 -3.91 -19.04
N ASN A 261 6.25 -3.04 -18.61
CA ASN A 261 6.84 -3.06 -17.27
C ASN A 261 5.84 -2.77 -16.14
N THR A 262 4.67 -2.22 -16.47
CA THR A 262 3.61 -1.95 -15.50
C THR A 262 2.61 -3.09 -15.43
N SER A 263 2.74 -4.16 -16.20
CA SER A 263 1.86 -5.34 -16.10
C SER A 263 1.98 -6.05 -14.75
N TYR A 264 1.01 -6.88 -14.40
CA TYR A 264 1.01 -7.56 -13.10
C TYR A 264 2.20 -8.51 -12.97
N VAL A 265 2.51 -9.26 -14.04
CA VAL A 265 3.67 -10.17 -14.08
C VAL A 265 4.97 -9.40 -13.90
N ALA A 266 5.14 -8.28 -14.60
CA ALA A 266 6.34 -7.47 -14.49
C ALA A 266 6.51 -6.93 -13.06
N ARG A 267 5.49 -6.27 -12.51
CA ARG A 267 5.52 -5.70 -11.16
C ARG A 267 5.70 -6.74 -10.07
N MET A 268 5.03 -7.88 -10.15
CA MET A 268 5.22 -8.96 -9.18
C MET A 268 6.70 -9.40 -9.11
N LYS A 269 7.38 -9.48 -10.27
CA LYS A 269 8.78 -9.89 -10.34
C LYS A 269 9.75 -8.78 -9.96
N SER A 270 9.42 -7.52 -10.23
CA SER A 270 10.33 -6.38 -10.00
C SER A 270 10.15 -5.71 -8.65
N ASP A 271 8.91 -5.61 -8.15
CA ASP A 271 8.57 -4.74 -7.03
C ASP A 271 8.40 -5.51 -5.73
N ILE A 272 7.98 -6.78 -5.80
CA ILE A 272 7.77 -7.59 -4.61
C ILE A 272 9.07 -8.33 -4.28
N SER A 273 9.65 -8.03 -3.12
CA SER A 273 10.88 -8.67 -2.67
C SER A 273 10.71 -10.20 -2.60
N PRO A 274 11.65 -11.00 -3.15
CA PRO A 274 11.62 -12.45 -3.01
C PRO A 274 11.78 -12.91 -1.55
N ASP A 275 12.31 -12.06 -0.67
CA ASP A 275 12.49 -12.33 0.76
C ASP A 275 11.30 -11.87 1.61
N LEU A 276 10.25 -11.33 1.00
CA LEU A 276 9.04 -10.91 1.73
C LEU A 276 8.35 -12.13 2.36
N ASP A 277 8.21 -12.11 3.69
CA ASP A 277 7.42 -13.08 4.43
C ASP A 277 5.92 -12.76 4.26
N MET A 278 5.31 -13.37 3.24
CA MET A 278 3.88 -13.23 2.94
C MET A 278 3.15 -14.54 3.22
N ASP A 279 1.96 -14.43 3.82
CA ASP A 279 1.09 -15.57 4.05
C ASP A 279 0.21 -15.89 2.84
N LEU A 280 -0.09 -14.89 1.99
CA LEU A 280 -1.03 -15.04 0.88
C LEU A 280 -0.82 -14.02 -0.24
N MET A 281 -0.90 -14.49 -1.48
CA MET A 281 -1.02 -13.64 -2.67
C MET A 281 -2.47 -13.61 -3.16
N VAL A 282 -3.08 -12.42 -3.19
CA VAL A 282 -4.40 -12.17 -3.75
C VAL A 282 -4.27 -11.43 -5.08
N VAL A 283 -4.85 -11.98 -6.15
CA VAL A 283 -4.66 -11.49 -7.52
C VAL A 283 -6.00 -11.10 -8.14
N GLN A 284 -6.09 -9.88 -8.66
CA GLN A 284 -7.24 -9.45 -9.45
C GLN A 284 -7.30 -10.20 -10.78
N LEU A 285 -8.45 -10.77 -11.14
CA LEU A 285 -8.72 -11.12 -12.53
C LEU A 285 -8.98 -9.84 -13.34
N SER A 286 -7.99 -9.44 -14.13
CA SER A 286 -7.97 -8.14 -14.79
C SER A 286 -9.14 -7.93 -15.75
N THR A 287 -9.94 -6.90 -15.48
CA THR A 287 -10.99 -6.42 -16.39
C THR A 287 -10.38 -5.71 -17.61
N ASN A 288 -9.15 -5.20 -17.51
CA ASN A 288 -8.47 -4.49 -18.59
C ASN A 288 -8.05 -5.43 -19.72
N ASP A 289 -7.64 -6.66 -19.41
CA ASP A 289 -7.31 -7.69 -20.40
C ASP A 289 -8.54 -8.04 -21.26
N ALA A 290 -9.75 -7.97 -20.67
CA ALA A 290 -11.00 -8.25 -21.35
C ALA A 290 -11.62 -7.07 -22.11
N THR A 291 -11.25 -5.82 -21.76
CA THR A 291 -11.97 -4.61 -22.22
C THR A 291 -11.13 -3.69 -23.11
N LYS A 292 -9.80 -3.74 -23.02
CA LYS A 292 -8.94 -2.92 -23.90
C LYS A 292 -9.09 -3.36 -25.36
N GLU A 293 -9.29 -2.38 -26.24
CA GLU A 293 -9.27 -2.60 -27.68
C GLU A 293 -7.89 -3.14 -28.11
N GLY A 294 -7.87 -4.23 -28.87
CA GLY A 294 -6.61 -4.90 -29.21
C GLY A 294 -5.89 -5.52 -28.00
N GLY A 295 -6.60 -5.75 -26.90
CA GLY A 295 -6.03 -6.35 -25.69
C GLY A 295 -5.46 -7.77 -25.91
N PRO A 296 -4.71 -8.29 -24.93
CA PRO A 296 -3.94 -9.53 -25.03
C PRO A 296 -4.76 -10.73 -25.50
N GLU A 297 -4.16 -11.67 -26.20
CA GLU A 297 -4.83 -12.92 -26.55
C GLU A 297 -5.16 -13.73 -25.29
N LEU A 298 -6.26 -14.49 -25.32
CA LEU A 298 -6.68 -15.30 -24.16
C LEU A 298 -5.62 -16.35 -23.79
N GLY A 299 -4.97 -16.97 -24.78
CA GLY A 299 -4.06 -18.10 -24.57
C GLY A 299 -4.80 -19.40 -24.28
N ALA A 300 -4.10 -20.37 -23.70
CA ALA A 300 -4.65 -21.65 -23.28
C ALA A 300 -3.93 -22.16 -22.03
N VAL A 301 -4.60 -22.98 -21.22
CA VAL A 301 -3.99 -23.62 -20.06
C VAL A 301 -2.94 -24.61 -20.57
N SER A 302 -1.71 -24.49 -20.09
CA SER A 302 -0.61 -25.41 -20.40
C SER A 302 -0.82 -26.76 -19.70
N GLU A 303 -0.24 -27.83 -20.22
CA GLU A 303 -0.13 -29.10 -19.50
C GLU A 303 1.03 -29.09 -18.49
N SER A 304 1.99 -28.18 -18.67
CA SER A 304 3.20 -28.06 -17.85
C SER A 304 2.96 -27.22 -16.59
N ARG A 305 3.81 -27.39 -15.59
CA ARG A 305 3.89 -26.50 -14.41
C ARG A 305 5.18 -25.67 -14.36
N HIS A 306 5.97 -25.69 -15.43
CA HIS A 306 7.23 -24.95 -15.48
C HIS A 306 6.99 -23.55 -16.06
N ILE A 307 7.49 -22.52 -15.37
CA ILE A 307 7.28 -21.11 -15.73
C ILE A 307 7.73 -20.83 -17.18
N GLU A 308 8.84 -21.43 -17.61
CA GLU A 308 9.40 -21.27 -18.95
C GLU A 308 8.51 -21.78 -20.09
N ASP A 309 7.49 -22.58 -19.78
CA ASP A 309 6.53 -23.11 -20.76
C ASP A 309 5.31 -22.19 -20.97
N PHE A 310 5.18 -21.11 -20.19
CA PHE A 310 4.05 -20.20 -20.28
C PHE A 310 4.36 -19.02 -21.20
N ASP A 311 3.40 -18.70 -22.08
CA ASP A 311 3.41 -17.43 -22.81
C ASP A 311 2.75 -16.36 -21.95
N ASP A 312 3.56 -15.70 -21.12
CA ASP A 312 3.11 -14.65 -20.20
C ASP A 312 2.63 -13.37 -20.90
N THR A 313 2.71 -13.29 -22.23
CA THR A 313 2.08 -12.22 -23.03
C THR A 313 0.59 -12.49 -23.33
N THR A 314 0.10 -13.70 -23.03
CA THR A 314 -1.32 -14.06 -23.08
C THR A 314 -1.96 -13.98 -21.69
N VAL A 315 -3.29 -13.83 -21.62
CA VAL A 315 -4.00 -13.73 -20.34
C VAL A 315 -3.80 -14.99 -19.50
N ILE A 316 -4.00 -16.18 -20.07
CA ILE A 316 -3.87 -17.44 -19.33
C ILE A 316 -2.41 -17.70 -18.97
N GLY A 317 -1.46 -17.51 -19.88
CA GLY A 317 -0.05 -17.72 -19.55
C GLY A 317 0.47 -16.77 -18.48
N ALA A 318 -0.05 -15.54 -18.40
CA ALA A 318 0.23 -14.61 -17.31
C ALA A 318 -0.34 -15.09 -15.97
N MET A 319 -1.59 -15.59 -15.96
CA MET A 319 -2.16 -16.19 -14.74
C MET A 319 -1.30 -17.38 -14.26
N GLU A 320 -0.88 -18.27 -15.15
CA GLU A 320 -0.02 -19.41 -14.80
C GLU A 320 1.35 -18.95 -14.30
N THR A 321 1.92 -17.92 -14.91
CA THR A 321 3.21 -17.33 -14.50
C THR A 321 3.12 -16.75 -13.10
N ILE A 322 2.05 -16.02 -12.78
CA ILE A 322 1.82 -15.47 -11.43
C ILE A 322 1.70 -16.60 -10.41
N ILE A 323 0.91 -17.64 -10.72
CA ILE A 323 0.71 -18.77 -9.82
C ILE A 323 2.02 -19.49 -9.53
N ALA A 324 2.73 -19.90 -10.58
CA ALA A 324 3.96 -20.67 -10.45
C ALA A 324 5.07 -19.86 -9.79
N TYR A 325 5.26 -18.59 -10.20
CA TYR A 325 6.28 -17.73 -9.59
C TYR A 325 6.00 -17.49 -8.11
N THR A 326 4.72 -17.31 -7.74
CA THR A 326 4.36 -17.10 -6.33
C THR A 326 4.70 -18.32 -5.48
N GLN A 327 4.31 -19.51 -5.96
CA GLN A 327 4.57 -20.77 -5.27
C GLN A 327 6.06 -21.12 -5.20
N GLU A 328 6.84 -20.80 -6.25
CA GLU A 328 8.28 -21.05 -6.28
C GLU A 328 9.08 -20.07 -5.43
N THR A 329 8.67 -18.79 -5.38
CA THR A 329 9.42 -17.72 -4.72
C THR A 329 9.08 -17.62 -3.23
N TRP A 330 7.79 -17.52 -2.89
CA TRP A 330 7.34 -17.28 -1.51
C TRP A 330 6.74 -18.53 -0.86
N GLY A 331 6.37 -19.55 -1.66
CA GLY A 331 5.78 -20.78 -1.12
C GLY A 331 4.37 -20.60 -0.53
N CYS A 332 3.76 -19.43 -0.71
CA CYS A 332 2.44 -19.12 -0.19
C CYS A 332 1.31 -19.49 -1.19
N PRO A 333 0.07 -19.66 -0.70
CA PRO A 333 -1.11 -19.85 -1.55
C PRO A 333 -1.40 -18.64 -2.44
N VAL A 334 -2.11 -18.90 -3.53
CA VAL A 334 -2.58 -17.87 -4.46
C VAL A 334 -4.10 -17.92 -4.50
N VAL A 335 -4.75 -16.77 -4.32
CA VAL A 335 -6.20 -16.62 -4.48
C VAL A 335 -6.48 -15.57 -5.55
N PHE A 336 -7.17 -15.95 -6.61
CA PHE A 336 -7.69 -14.98 -7.57
C PHE A 336 -9.04 -14.45 -7.11
N TYR A 337 -9.41 -13.23 -7.49
CA TYR A 337 -10.79 -12.75 -7.37
C TYR A 337 -11.30 -12.22 -8.70
N THR A 338 -12.58 -12.49 -8.99
CA THR A 338 -13.25 -11.99 -10.18
C THR A 338 -13.98 -10.69 -9.85
N GLY A 339 -14.29 -9.88 -10.87
CA GLY A 339 -15.29 -8.83 -10.73
C GLY A 339 -16.70 -9.42 -10.63
N THR A 340 -17.65 -8.61 -10.16
CA THR A 340 -19.08 -8.95 -10.25
C THR A 340 -19.55 -8.99 -11.70
N ARG A 341 -20.63 -9.71 -11.98
CA ARG A 341 -21.10 -9.96 -13.35
C ARG A 341 -21.33 -8.67 -14.15
N PHE A 342 -20.74 -8.59 -15.35
CA PHE A 342 -21.01 -7.56 -16.36
C PHE A 342 -21.04 -8.18 -17.77
N ASP A 343 -21.50 -7.44 -18.77
CA ASP A 343 -21.62 -7.95 -20.15
C ASP A 343 -20.26 -7.93 -20.87
N ASN A 344 -19.51 -9.03 -20.76
CA ASN A 344 -18.27 -9.25 -21.49
C ASN A 344 -17.97 -10.75 -21.65
N GLU A 345 -18.05 -11.24 -22.89
CA GLU A 345 -17.82 -12.65 -23.22
C GLU A 345 -16.39 -13.10 -22.91
N LYS A 346 -15.39 -12.28 -23.25
CA LYS A 346 -13.98 -12.58 -23.01
C LYS A 346 -13.66 -12.70 -21.52
N TYR A 347 -14.23 -11.82 -20.69
CA TYR A 347 -14.08 -11.92 -19.24
C TYR A 347 -14.70 -13.21 -18.70
N GLY A 348 -15.86 -13.62 -19.22
CA GLY A 348 -16.45 -14.93 -18.91
C GLY A 348 -15.50 -16.09 -19.23
N GLN A 349 -14.85 -16.07 -20.39
CA GLN A 349 -13.85 -17.07 -20.77
C GLN A 349 -12.63 -17.07 -19.84
N MET A 350 -12.23 -15.90 -19.35
CA MET A 350 -11.16 -15.78 -18.34
C MET A 350 -11.56 -16.40 -17.00
N VAL A 351 -12.82 -16.23 -16.58
CA VAL A 351 -13.37 -16.88 -15.37
C VAL A 351 -13.40 -18.40 -15.54
N ASP A 352 -13.82 -18.91 -16.71
CA ASP A 352 -13.78 -20.35 -17.00
C ASP A 352 -12.35 -20.91 -16.99
N ALA A 353 -11.37 -20.10 -17.41
CA ALA A 353 -9.96 -20.46 -17.33
C ALA A 353 -9.45 -20.48 -15.88
N LEU A 354 -9.86 -19.55 -15.01
CA LEU A 354 -9.53 -19.61 -13.59
C LEU A 354 -10.00 -20.91 -12.94
N GLN A 355 -11.21 -21.39 -13.27
CA GLN A 355 -11.72 -22.66 -12.74
C GLN A 355 -10.84 -23.85 -13.16
N GLN A 356 -10.37 -23.88 -14.40
CA GLN A 356 -9.40 -24.89 -14.86
C GLN A 356 -8.06 -24.77 -14.12
N LEU A 357 -7.59 -23.54 -13.89
CA LEU A 357 -6.38 -23.28 -13.13
C LEU A 357 -6.53 -23.64 -11.65
N GLN A 358 -7.72 -23.51 -11.04
CA GLN A 358 -8.00 -24.01 -9.70
C GLN A 358 -7.86 -25.53 -9.63
N GLU A 359 -8.45 -26.28 -10.57
CA GLU A 359 -8.29 -27.74 -10.63
C GLU A 359 -6.82 -28.15 -10.83
N LYS A 360 -6.12 -27.44 -11.71
CA LYS A 360 -4.71 -27.70 -12.00
C LYS A 360 -3.84 -27.35 -10.80
N TRP A 361 -3.88 -26.12 -10.31
CA TRP A 361 -2.88 -25.58 -9.39
C TRP A 361 -3.26 -25.61 -7.92
N GLY A 362 -4.53 -25.85 -7.60
CA GLY A 362 -5.03 -25.78 -6.21
C GLY A 362 -5.14 -24.35 -5.69
N ILE A 363 -5.33 -23.38 -6.57
CA ILE A 363 -5.52 -21.97 -6.20
C ILE A 363 -6.94 -21.70 -5.66
N GLY A 364 -7.07 -20.67 -4.83
CA GLY A 364 -8.38 -20.17 -4.42
C GLY A 364 -8.99 -19.22 -5.44
N ILE A 365 -10.31 -19.10 -5.40
CA ILE A 365 -11.07 -18.15 -6.21
C ILE A 365 -12.16 -17.50 -5.35
N VAL A 366 -12.11 -16.18 -5.19
CA VAL A 366 -13.26 -15.38 -4.76
C VAL A 366 -14.12 -15.10 -6.01
N ASP A 367 -15.09 -15.99 -6.26
CA ASP A 367 -15.93 -15.96 -7.47
C ASP A 367 -17.13 -15.03 -7.29
N LEU A 368 -16.91 -13.73 -7.48
CA LEU A 368 -17.97 -12.72 -7.49
C LEU A 368 -18.81 -12.77 -8.78
N TRP A 369 -18.28 -13.37 -9.85
CA TRP A 369 -18.86 -13.37 -11.18
C TRP A 369 -20.02 -14.36 -11.31
N ASN A 370 -19.87 -15.55 -10.72
CA ASN A 370 -20.92 -16.58 -10.67
C ASN A 370 -21.72 -16.54 -9.36
N ASN A 371 -21.50 -15.55 -8.49
CA ASN A 371 -22.27 -15.38 -7.27
C ASN A 371 -23.71 -14.92 -7.59
N GLN A 372 -24.67 -15.83 -7.44
CA GLN A 372 -26.08 -15.56 -7.76
C GLN A 372 -26.68 -14.45 -6.90
N ALA A 373 -26.36 -14.40 -5.60
CA ALA A 373 -26.89 -13.37 -4.71
C ALA A 373 -26.39 -11.97 -5.09
N MET A 374 -25.14 -11.86 -5.52
CA MET A 374 -24.59 -10.60 -6.05
C MET A 374 -25.18 -10.27 -7.42
N THR A 375 -25.39 -11.28 -8.28
CA THR A 375 -25.99 -11.11 -9.61
C THR A 375 -27.44 -10.63 -9.53
N ASP A 376 -28.21 -11.14 -8.55
CA ASP A 376 -29.63 -10.84 -8.37
C ASP A 376 -29.94 -9.36 -8.09
N ILE A 377 -28.97 -8.61 -7.56
CA ILE A 377 -29.14 -7.19 -7.26
C ILE A 377 -28.72 -6.27 -8.41
N ILE A 378 -28.11 -6.78 -9.49
CA ILE A 378 -27.65 -5.96 -10.61
C ILE A 378 -28.83 -5.21 -11.26
N GLY A 379 -28.68 -3.90 -11.42
CA GLY A 379 -29.71 -3.02 -11.97
C GLY A 379 -30.80 -2.60 -10.96
N THR A 380 -30.61 -2.88 -9.67
CA THR A 380 -31.44 -2.36 -8.58
C THR A 380 -30.84 -1.09 -7.96
N GLU A 381 -31.64 -0.34 -7.19
CA GLU A 381 -31.15 0.82 -6.43
C GLU A 381 -30.01 0.46 -5.45
N GLN A 382 -30.01 -0.77 -4.92
CA GLN A 382 -28.94 -1.24 -4.04
C GLN A 382 -27.62 -1.39 -4.79
N TYR A 383 -27.65 -1.93 -6.01
CA TYR A 383 -26.47 -2.02 -6.86
C TYR A 383 -25.93 -0.63 -7.22
N ASP A 384 -26.81 0.30 -7.58
CA ASP A 384 -26.42 1.68 -7.89
C ASP A 384 -25.77 2.38 -6.68
N ALA A 385 -26.20 2.05 -5.46
CA ALA A 385 -25.61 2.57 -4.23
C ALA A 385 -24.22 2.00 -3.91
N TYR A 386 -23.86 0.82 -4.44
CA TYR A 386 -22.57 0.17 -4.22
C TYR A 386 -21.54 0.43 -5.32
N MET A 387 -21.96 0.93 -6.47
CA MET A 387 -21.12 1.07 -7.66
C MET A 387 -20.82 2.53 -8.00
N LYS A 388 -19.53 2.82 -8.29
CA LYS A 388 -19.10 4.10 -8.86
C LYS A 388 -19.36 4.13 -10.36
N ASP A 389 -19.12 3.00 -11.02
CA ASP A 389 -19.40 2.79 -12.44
C ASP A 389 -19.75 1.31 -12.72
N LYS A 390 -19.64 0.85 -13.97
CA LYS A 390 -19.99 -0.54 -14.32
C LYS A 390 -18.99 -1.60 -13.85
N ILE A 391 -17.80 -1.19 -13.41
CA ILE A 391 -16.68 -2.06 -13.05
C ILE A 391 -16.26 -1.83 -11.60
N HIS A 392 -16.22 -0.59 -11.14
CA HIS A 392 -15.65 -0.20 -9.86
C HIS A 392 -16.74 -0.03 -8.78
N PRO A 393 -16.67 -0.80 -7.68
CA PRO A 393 -17.37 -0.47 -6.46
C PRO A 393 -16.94 0.90 -5.90
N ASN A 394 -17.81 1.53 -5.13
CA ASN A 394 -17.43 2.62 -4.23
C ASN A 394 -17.03 2.04 -2.86
N ALA A 395 -16.60 2.90 -1.92
CA ALA A 395 -16.17 2.47 -0.58
C ALA A 395 -17.22 1.61 0.15
N THR A 396 -18.51 1.94 0.04
CA THR A 396 -19.60 1.14 0.62
C THR A 396 -19.72 -0.21 -0.08
N GLY A 397 -19.62 -0.26 -1.41
CA GLY A 397 -19.62 -1.50 -2.17
C GLY A 397 -18.46 -2.42 -1.81
N TYR A 398 -17.25 -1.88 -1.66
CA TYR A 398 -16.11 -2.69 -1.18
C TYR A 398 -16.37 -3.25 0.22
N ARG A 399 -16.81 -2.41 1.16
CA ARG A 399 -17.01 -2.81 2.55
C ARG A 399 -18.17 -3.77 2.76
N GLU A 400 -19.34 -3.45 2.25
CA GLU A 400 -20.59 -4.16 2.58
C GLU A 400 -20.94 -5.28 1.59
N TRP A 401 -20.42 -5.21 0.36
CA TRP A 401 -20.82 -6.13 -0.71
C TRP A 401 -19.70 -7.09 -1.12
N TRP A 402 -18.50 -6.59 -1.36
CA TRP A 402 -17.39 -7.44 -1.83
C TRP A 402 -16.63 -8.11 -0.70
N THR A 403 -16.15 -7.35 0.29
CA THR A 403 -15.29 -7.88 1.36
C THR A 403 -15.87 -9.09 2.11
N PRO A 404 -17.19 -9.16 2.39
CA PRO A 404 -17.75 -10.35 3.04
C PRO A 404 -17.56 -11.64 2.24
N GLU A 405 -17.40 -11.58 0.92
CA GLU A 405 -17.07 -12.77 0.12
C GLU A 405 -15.58 -13.14 0.22
N PHE A 406 -14.68 -12.16 0.38
CA PHE A 406 -13.27 -12.42 0.65
C PHE A 406 -13.09 -13.08 2.02
N GLU A 407 -13.72 -12.55 3.07
CA GLU A 407 -13.63 -13.08 4.44
C GLU A 407 -14.15 -14.53 4.58
N LYS A 408 -14.97 -15.01 3.64
CA LYS A 408 -15.38 -16.42 3.58
C LYS A 408 -14.29 -17.32 3.01
N VAL A 409 -13.56 -16.83 2.01
CA VAL A 409 -12.66 -17.64 1.18
C VAL A 409 -11.22 -17.58 1.66
N LEU A 410 -10.68 -16.38 1.96
CA LEU A 410 -9.25 -16.24 2.30
C LEU A 410 -8.83 -17.13 3.49
N PRO A 411 -9.62 -17.26 4.57
CA PRO A 411 -9.27 -18.14 5.68
C PRO A 411 -9.06 -19.61 5.28
N GLU A 412 -9.75 -20.11 4.25
CA GLU A 412 -9.63 -21.52 3.82
C GLU A 412 -8.23 -21.86 3.28
N TYR A 413 -7.44 -20.84 2.93
CA TYR A 413 -6.09 -21.00 2.39
C TYR A 413 -5.01 -20.63 3.39
N LEU A 414 -5.38 -20.19 4.59
CA LEU A 414 -4.43 -19.71 5.62
C LEU A 414 -4.32 -20.65 6.83
N THR A 415 -4.97 -21.81 6.80
CA THR A 415 -4.92 -22.81 7.87
C THR A 415 -3.84 -23.86 7.61
N ASP A 416 -2.97 -24.06 8.60
CA ASP A 416 -1.90 -25.07 8.64
C ASP A 416 -2.35 -26.52 8.44
#